data_AF-A0A953XVH3-F1
#
_entry.id   AF-A0A953XVH3-F1
#
_cell.length_a   1.000
_cell.length_b   1.000
_cell.length_c   1.000
_cell.angle_alpha   90.00
_cell.angle_beta   90.00
_cell.angle_gamma   90.00
#
_symmetry.space_group_name_H-M   'P 1'
#
loop_
_entity.id
_entity.type
_entity.pdbx_description
1 polymer ?
#
loop_
_entity_poly.entity_id
_entity_poly.type
_entity_poly.pdbx_seq_one_letter_code
_entity_poly.pdbx_strand_id
1 'polypeptide(L)'
;MKLRKLDVSYIHDLPSDAGLKGVCLLLQGTLNARAELDELPKDLLANLPAVILCKGCDAYLERLLNERGVAVTSQRDPVDTITDSADVELDLLAGTLIELSSGRKFALHPLKPSHLQGVRAHG
;
A
#
# COMPACT_ATOMS: atom_id res chain seq x y z
N MET A 1 12.63 -1.41 2.96
CA MET A 1 11.36 -1.23 3.71
C MET A 1 10.84 -2.62 4.05
N LYS A 2 10.26 -2.83 5.24
CA LYS A 2 9.67 -4.13 5.56
C LYS A 2 8.30 -4.27 4.90
N LEU A 3 8.03 -5.44 4.33
CA LEU A 3 6.71 -5.78 3.82
C LEU A 3 5.91 -6.49 4.91
N ARG A 4 4.64 -6.13 5.06
CA ARG A 4 3.68 -6.82 5.95
C ARG A 4 2.49 -7.27 5.11
N LYS A 5 2.24 -8.57 5.09
CA LYS A 5 1.12 -9.16 4.33
C LYS A 5 -0.12 -9.27 5.21
N LEU A 6 -1.26 -8.81 4.70
CA LEU A 6 -2.56 -8.92 5.34
C LEU A 6 -3.59 -9.49 4.37
N ASP A 7 -4.52 -10.25 4.93
CA ASP A 7 -5.73 -10.68 4.22
C ASP A 7 -6.88 -9.76 4.65
N VAL A 8 -7.06 -8.67 3.90
CA VAL A 8 -8.17 -7.73 4.09
C VAL A 8 -8.81 -7.38 2.75
N SER A 9 -10.12 -7.22 2.77
CA SER A 9 -10.92 -6.83 1.60
C SER A 9 -11.49 -5.41 1.72
N TYR A 10 -11.52 -4.85 2.93
CA TYR A 10 -12.00 -3.49 3.18
C TYR A 10 -10.95 -2.65 3.89
N ILE A 11 -10.88 -1.36 3.55
CA ILE A 11 -9.98 -0.40 4.22
C ILE A 11 -10.23 -0.29 5.73
N HIS A 12 -11.47 -0.48 6.16
CA HIS A 12 -11.87 -0.45 7.57
C HIS A 12 -11.29 -1.61 8.38
N ASP A 13 -10.86 -2.68 7.72
CA ASP A 13 -10.27 -3.85 8.36
C ASP A 13 -8.74 -3.70 8.51
N LEU A 14 -8.16 -2.61 8.00
CA LEU A 14 -6.73 -2.34 8.18
C LEU A 14 -6.43 -2.07 9.67
N PRO A 15 -5.30 -2.57 10.19
CA PRO A 15 -4.89 -2.27 11.55
C PRO A 15 -4.75 -0.76 11.74
N SER A 16 -5.30 -0.22 12.83
CA SER A 16 -5.06 1.17 13.25
C SER A 16 -3.80 1.30 14.12
N ASP A 17 -2.99 0.25 14.20
CA ASP A 17 -1.82 0.19 15.07
C ASP A 17 -0.67 1.08 14.54
N ALA A 18 0.05 1.71 15.46
CA ALA A 18 1.16 2.63 15.15
C ALA A 18 2.33 1.98 14.39
N GLY A 19 2.33 0.65 14.23
CA GLY A 19 3.38 -0.12 13.54
C GLY A 19 3.25 -0.17 12.01
N LEU A 20 2.24 0.46 11.41
CA LEU A 20 2.09 0.50 9.94
C LEU A 20 2.80 1.68 9.27
N LYS A 21 3.15 2.72 10.02
CA LYS A 21 3.82 3.90 9.47
C LYS A 21 5.19 3.51 8.88
N GLY A 22 5.43 3.89 7.63
CA GLY A 22 6.68 3.56 6.91
C GLY A 22 6.81 2.09 6.45
N VAL A 23 5.73 1.30 6.56
CA VAL A 23 5.68 -0.10 6.11
C VAL A 23 5.04 -0.17 4.72
N CYS A 24 5.48 -1.16 3.92
CA CYS A 24 4.78 -1.55 2.71
C CYS A 24 3.77 -2.66 3.04
N LEU A 25 2.50 -2.39 2.81
CA LEU A 25 1.42 -3.33 3.08
C LEU A 25 1.10 -4.13 1.81
N LEU A 26 1.08 -5.45 1.91
CA LEU A 26 0.66 -6.34 0.83
C LEU A 26 -0.71 -6.95 1.16
N LEU A 27 -1.71 -6.67 0.33
CA LEU A 27 -3.08 -7.13 0.51
C LEU A 27 -3.39 -8.28 -0.44
N GLN A 28 -3.81 -9.41 0.13
CA GLN A 28 -4.26 -10.58 -0.62
C GLN A 28 -5.69 -10.43 -1.16
N GLY A 29 -5.98 -9.33 -1.85
CA GLY A 29 -7.33 -9.09 -2.34
C GLY A 29 -7.49 -7.76 -3.06
N THR A 30 -8.75 -7.43 -3.34
CA THR A 30 -9.15 -6.10 -3.79
C THR A 30 -9.45 -5.26 -2.57
N LEU A 31 -8.86 -4.07 -2.48
CA LEU A 31 -9.14 -3.11 -1.42
C LEU A 31 -10.38 -2.27 -1.80
N ASN A 32 -11.43 -2.43 -1.01
CA ASN A 32 -12.67 -1.68 -1.20
C ASN A 32 -12.96 -0.77 -0.01
N ALA A 33 -13.69 0.29 -0.29
CA ALA A 33 -14.35 1.04 0.75
C ALA A 33 -15.72 0.42 1.06
N ARG A 34 -16.20 0.64 2.29
CA ARG A 34 -17.64 0.50 2.59
C ARG A 34 -18.37 1.74 2.08
N ALA A 35 -19.70 1.66 1.97
CA ALA A 35 -20.53 2.74 1.45
C ALA A 35 -20.31 4.09 2.16
N GLU A 36 -19.85 4.07 3.42
CA GLU A 36 -19.54 5.24 4.25
C GLU A 36 -18.04 5.59 4.21
N LEU A 37 -17.50 5.97 3.05
CA LEU A 37 -16.11 6.43 2.94
C LEU A 37 -15.79 7.66 3.80
N ASP A 38 -16.80 8.50 4.04
CA ASP A 38 -16.66 9.76 4.78
C ASP A 38 -16.38 9.55 6.28
N GLU A 39 -16.56 8.33 6.79
CA GLU A 39 -16.39 7.97 8.20
C GLU A 39 -15.07 7.23 8.48
N LEU A 40 -14.09 7.31 7.59
CA LEU A 40 -12.78 6.71 7.84
C LEU A 40 -12.23 7.17 9.20
N PRO A 41 -11.92 6.24 10.12
CA PRO A 41 -11.47 6.59 11.46
C PRO A 41 -10.25 7.51 11.40
N LYS A 42 -10.27 8.63 12.12
CA LYS A 42 -9.17 9.62 12.10
C LYS A 42 -7.84 9.01 12.54
N ASP A 43 -7.92 8.06 13.46
CA ASP A 43 -6.86 7.21 13.98
C ASP A 43 -6.32 6.21 12.94
N LEU A 44 -7.17 5.68 12.07
CA LEU A 44 -6.72 4.89 10.91
C LEU A 44 -5.94 5.79 9.94
N LEU A 45 -6.46 6.98 9.64
CA LEU A 45 -5.84 7.96 8.75
C LEU A 45 -4.47 8.44 9.25
N ALA A 46 -4.29 8.54 10.56
CA ALA A 46 -3.02 8.93 11.18
C ALA A 46 -1.94 7.84 11.10
N ASN A 47 -2.33 6.58 10.92
CA ASN A 47 -1.45 5.41 10.97
C ASN A 47 -1.42 4.63 9.63
N LEU A 48 -1.78 5.28 8.52
CA LEU A 48 -1.77 4.61 7.22
C LEU A 48 -0.35 4.18 6.81
N PRO A 49 -0.22 3.05 6.11
CA PRO A 49 1.04 2.62 5.54
C PRO A 49 1.54 3.59 4.47
N ALA A 50 2.85 3.61 4.22
CA ALA A 50 3.43 4.44 3.17
C ALA A 50 3.02 3.94 1.77
N VAL A 51 2.89 2.61 1.61
CA VAL A 51 2.56 1.95 0.36
C VAL A 51 1.58 0.80 0.61
N ILE A 52 0.55 0.67 -0.24
CA ILE A 52 -0.35 -0.48 -0.31
C ILE A 52 -0.23 -1.14 -1.68
N LEU A 53 0.10 -2.43 -1.67
CA LEU A 53 0.12 -3.32 -2.83
C LEU A 53 -1.09 -4.24 -2.75
N CYS A 54 -1.96 -4.25 -3.76
CA CYS A 54 -3.19 -5.06 -3.75
C CYS A 54 -3.49 -5.63 -5.14
N LYS A 55 -4.45 -6.56 -5.27
CA LYS A 55 -4.88 -7.07 -6.59
C LYS A 55 -5.73 -6.06 -7.37
N GLY A 56 -6.33 -5.11 -6.65
CA GLY A 56 -7.15 -4.03 -7.19
C GLY A 56 -7.56 -3.08 -6.06
N CYS A 57 -7.88 -1.83 -6.41
CA CYS A 57 -8.42 -0.85 -5.49
C CYS A 57 -9.57 -0.12 -6.18
N ASP A 58 -10.61 0.23 -5.43
CA ASP A 58 -11.62 1.16 -5.93
C ASP A 58 -10.97 2.51 -6.31
N ALA A 59 -11.35 3.08 -7.46
CA ALA A 59 -10.69 4.27 -8.00
C ALA A 59 -10.90 5.53 -7.14
N TYR A 60 -12.08 5.65 -6.52
CA TYR A 60 -12.35 6.75 -5.61
C TYR A 60 -11.55 6.61 -4.31
N LEU A 61 -11.49 5.39 -3.77
CA LEU A 61 -10.66 5.09 -2.61
C LEU A 61 -9.16 5.30 -2.89
N GLU A 62 -8.66 4.84 -4.03
CA GLU A 62 -7.27 5.04 -4.46
C GLU A 62 -6.93 6.54 -4.51
N ARG A 63 -7.83 7.36 -5.06
CA ARG A 63 -7.64 8.80 -5.08
C ARG A 63 -7.56 9.39 -3.67
N LEU A 64 -8.48 9.01 -2.79
CA LEU A 64 -8.49 9.48 -1.40
C LEU A 64 -7.20 9.11 -0.67
N LEU A 65 -6.74 7.86 -0.79
CA LEU A 65 -5.49 7.40 -0.20
C LEU A 65 -4.28 8.17 -0.72
N ASN A 66 -4.20 8.40 -2.04
CA ASN A 66 -3.14 9.20 -2.65
C ASN A 66 -3.16 10.67 -2.16
N GLU A 67 -4.34 11.29 -2.03
CA GLU A 67 -4.50 12.64 -1.46
C GLU A 67 -4.05 12.71 0.02
N ARG A 68 -4.05 11.58 0.73
CA ARG A 68 -3.52 11.44 2.10
C ARG A 68 -2.07 10.97 2.15
N GLY A 69 -1.37 10.90 1.02
CA GLY A 69 0.04 10.53 0.96
C GLY A 69 0.32 9.03 1.08
N VAL A 70 -0.70 8.19 0.87
CA VAL A 70 -0.54 6.74 0.76
C VAL A 70 -0.45 6.36 -0.71
N ALA A 71 0.66 5.74 -1.08
CA ALA A 71 0.83 5.18 -2.40
C ALA A 71 0.03 3.87 -2.54
N VAL A 72 -0.90 3.80 -3.49
CA VAL A 72 -1.57 2.54 -3.82
C VAL A 72 -1.11 2.08 -5.20
N THR A 73 -0.77 0.80 -5.33
CA THR A 73 -0.52 0.19 -6.63
C THR A 73 -1.11 -1.20 -6.69
N SER A 74 -1.76 -1.49 -7.81
CA SER A 74 -2.52 -2.72 -8.03
C SER A 74 -1.72 -3.65 -8.93
N GLN A 75 -1.24 -4.77 -8.40
CA GLN A 75 -0.51 -5.80 -9.13
C GLN A 75 -0.73 -7.18 -8.52
N ARG A 76 -1.09 -8.16 -9.35
CA ARG A 76 -1.40 -9.53 -8.88
C ARG A 76 -0.14 -10.34 -8.55
N ASP A 77 0.88 -10.27 -9.41
CA ASP A 77 2.12 -11.05 -9.27
C ASP A 77 2.82 -10.90 -7.91
N PRO A 78 3.13 -9.67 -7.43
CA PRO A 78 3.78 -9.51 -6.12
C PRO A 78 2.89 -9.97 -4.97
N VAL A 79 1.56 -9.83 -5.06
CA VAL A 79 0.61 -10.28 -4.04
C VAL A 79 0.63 -11.79 -3.85
N ASP A 80 0.68 -12.53 -4.96
CA ASP A 80 0.64 -13.99 -4.91
C ASP A 80 2.02 -14.61 -4.63
N THR A 81 3.11 -13.90 -4.96
CA THR A 81 4.47 -14.47 -4.92
C THR A 81 5.26 -14.13 -3.65
N ILE A 82 5.08 -12.92 -3.09
CA ILE A 82 5.91 -12.44 -1.99
C ILE A 82 5.40 -12.98 -0.64
N THR A 83 6.32 -13.43 0.20
CA THR A 83 6.02 -13.92 1.55
C THR A 83 5.79 -12.78 2.54
N ASP A 84 5.09 -13.09 3.62
CA ASP A 84 4.68 -12.19 4.70
C ASP A 84 5.82 -11.48 5.44
N SER A 85 7.03 -12.04 5.43
CA SER A 85 8.21 -11.48 6.09
C SER A 85 9.32 -11.03 5.12
N ALA A 86 9.00 -10.77 3.85
CA ALA A 86 10.01 -10.37 2.87
C ALA A 86 10.52 -8.96 3.12
N ASP A 87 11.85 -8.79 3.06
CA ASP A 87 12.45 -7.47 2.95
C ASP A 87 12.42 -7.02 1.49
N VAL A 88 11.88 -5.82 1.25
CA VAL A 88 11.69 -5.29 -0.10
C VAL A 88 12.29 -3.90 -0.27
N GLU A 89 12.75 -3.64 -1.48
CA GLU A 89 13.07 -2.30 -1.97
C GLU A 89 11.98 -1.87 -2.96
N LEU A 90 11.52 -0.63 -2.84
CA LEU A 90 10.47 -0.06 -3.67
C LEU A 90 10.96 1.25 -4.29
N ASP A 91 10.96 1.28 -5.61
CA ASP A 91 11.06 2.50 -6.39
C ASP A 91 9.67 2.82 -6.95
N LEU A 92 8.96 3.71 -6.25
CA LEU A 92 7.62 4.13 -6.64
C LEU A 92 7.61 5.04 -7.88
N LEU A 93 8.73 5.72 -8.19
CA LEU A 93 8.86 6.55 -9.40
C LEU A 93 9.06 5.68 -10.62
N ALA A 94 9.94 4.69 -10.52
CA ALA A 94 10.19 3.73 -11.59
C ALA A 94 9.12 2.64 -11.66
N GLY A 95 8.27 2.51 -10.64
CA GLY A 95 7.28 1.45 -10.56
C GLY A 95 7.96 0.09 -10.44
N THR A 96 8.90 -0.07 -9.52
CA THR A 96 9.64 -1.32 -9.34
C THR A 96 9.61 -1.75 -7.88
N LEU A 97 9.39 -3.04 -7.65
CA LEU A 97 9.58 -3.69 -6.36
C LEU A 97 10.62 -4.79 -6.50
N ILE A 98 11.54 -4.87 -5.54
CA ILE A 98 12.59 -5.88 -5.50
C ILE A 98 12.50 -6.61 -4.17
N GLU A 99 12.35 -7.94 -4.21
CA GLU A 99 12.50 -8.80 -3.04
C GLU A 99 13.99 -9.03 -2.79
N LEU A 100 14.51 -8.58 -1.64
CA LEU A 100 15.95 -8.54 -1.38
C LEU A 100 16.55 -9.93 -1.16
N SER A 101 15.78 -10.87 -0.60
CA SER A 101 16.24 -12.24 -0.33
C SER A 101 16.46 -13.05 -1.61
N SER A 102 15.63 -12.85 -2.63
CA SER A 102 15.64 -13.62 -3.87
C SER A 102 16.20 -12.84 -5.07
N GLY A 103 16.29 -11.51 -4.96
CA GLY A 103 16.63 -10.60 -6.05
C GLY A 103 15.54 -10.47 -7.12
N ARG A 104 14.36 -11.06 -6.93
CA ARG A 104 13.25 -10.99 -7.88
C ARG A 104 12.73 -9.58 -7.99
N LYS A 105 12.49 -9.15 -9.23
CA LYS A 105 11.96 -7.83 -9.56
C LYS A 105 10.54 -7.96 -10.09
N PHE A 106 9.67 -7.09 -9.59
CA PHE A 106 8.28 -6.99 -9.98
C PHE A 106 8.03 -5.59 -10.54
N ALA A 107 7.42 -5.53 -11.72
CA ALA A 107 6.96 -4.28 -12.29
C ALA A 107 5.66 -3.86 -11.59
N LEU A 108 5.63 -2.61 -11.15
CA LEU A 108 4.49 -1.93 -10.56
C LEU A 108 4.07 -0.80 -11.48
N HIS A 109 2.88 -0.25 -11.25
CA HIS A 109 2.51 1.01 -11.87
C HIS A 109 3.28 2.16 -11.22
N PRO A 110 4.06 2.94 -12.00
CA PRO A 110 4.80 4.08 -11.47
C PRO A 110 3.84 5.16 -11.01
N LEU A 111 4.17 5.77 -9.88
CA LEU A 111 3.38 6.85 -9.31
C LEU A 111 3.84 8.22 -9.81
N LYS A 112 2.87 9.12 -9.94
CA LYS A 112 3.15 10.50 -10.34
C LYS A 112 3.95 11.21 -9.23
N PRO A 113 4.89 12.10 -9.57
CA PRO A 113 5.67 12.85 -8.58
C PRO A 113 4.83 13.61 -7.54
N SER A 114 3.63 14.08 -7.93
CA SER A 114 2.68 14.74 -7.03
C SER A 114 2.16 13.83 -5.92
N HIS A 115 2.01 12.53 -6.17
CA HIS A 115 1.55 11.55 -5.17
C HIS A 115 2.67 11.18 -4.19
N LEU A 116 3.93 11.32 -4.61
CA LEU A 116 5.09 10.95 -3.80
C LEU A 116 5.50 12.00 -2.78
N GLN A 117 5.09 13.26 -2.96
CA GLN A 117 5.29 14.30 -1.94
C GLN A 117 4.59 13.94 -0.63
N GLY A 118 3.40 13.32 -0.71
CA GLY A 118 2.68 12.83 0.47
C GLY A 118 3.40 11.67 1.15
N VAL A 119 3.89 10.68 0.40
CA VAL A 119 4.61 9.51 0.94
C VAL A 119 5.88 9.93 1.70
N ARG A 120 6.63 10.90 1.16
CA ARG A 120 7.86 11.42 1.77
C ARG A 120 7.65 12.21 3.07
N ALA A 121 6.43 12.68 3.35
CA ALA A 121 6.11 13.37 4.61
C ALA A 121 5.84 12.39 5.76
N HIS A 122 5.63 11.10 5.45
CA HIS A 122 5.25 10.05 6.42
C HIS A 122 6.34 9.00 6.70
N GLY A 123 7.43 8.97 5.91
CA GLY A 123 8.63 8.15 6.15
C GLY A 123 9.73 8.96 6.84
#